data_AF-A0AAE1IG44-F1
#
_entry.id   AF-A0AAE1IG44-F1
#
_cell.length_a   1.000
_cell.length_b   1.000
_cell.length_c   1.000
_cell.angle_alpha   90.00
_cell.angle_beta   90.00
_cell.angle_gamma   90.00
#
_symmetry.space_group_name_H-M   'P 1'
#
loop_
_entity.id
_entity.type
_entity.pdbx_description
1 polymer ?
#
loop_
_entity_poly.entity_id
_entity_poly.type
_entity_poly.pdbx_seq_one_letter_code
_entity_poly.pdbx_strand_id
1 'polypeptide(L)'
;MPQHLNDLTTIFLVLLFMISLFPNAFHYLWTLPLGYIFFTPPTPSDSIATMTWFQKQIALPAKSRGSYLITDQIVSALPEIQEYKVGLLNLFVQHTSCALSLNENWDEDVRADMSDALDRIAPEAGVKGEALYRHDAEGPDDMPAHIKSALIGASVTIPIKDGRLATGTWQGIWYLEFRTSKHRRNIIATIQGDKGEKA
;
A
#
# COMPACT_ATOMS: atom_id res chain seq x y z
N MET A 1 -72.60 -15.31 -55.50
CA MET A 1 -72.36 -15.71 -54.11
C MET A 1 -71.05 -15.10 -53.65
N PRO A 2 -71.02 -14.28 -52.59
CA PRO A 2 -69.75 -13.79 -52.05
C PRO A 2 -68.94 -14.96 -51.48
N GLN A 3 -67.70 -15.11 -51.92
CA GLN A 3 -66.76 -16.09 -51.33
C GLN A 3 -66.33 -15.56 -49.96
N HIS A 4 -66.76 -16.24 -48.89
CA HIS A 4 -66.24 -15.97 -47.54
C HIS A 4 -64.75 -16.37 -47.50
N LEU A 5 -63.87 -15.44 -47.16
CA LEU A 5 -62.49 -15.78 -46.82
C LEU A 5 -62.49 -16.62 -45.54
N ASN A 6 -61.69 -17.69 -45.53
CA ASN A 6 -61.42 -18.50 -44.34
C ASN A 6 -60.74 -17.63 -43.27
N ASP A 7 -61.09 -17.83 -42.00
CA ASP A 7 -60.54 -17.12 -40.84
C ASP A 7 -59.00 -17.13 -40.83
N LEU A 8 -58.40 -18.25 -41.23
CA LEU A 8 -56.94 -18.38 -41.33
C LEU A 8 -56.34 -17.41 -42.37
N THR A 9 -57.01 -17.27 -43.51
CA THR A 9 -56.60 -16.35 -44.57
C THR A 9 -56.77 -14.90 -44.11
N THR A 10 -57.86 -14.60 -43.40
CA THR A 10 -58.10 -13.27 -42.82
C THR A 10 -57.03 -12.90 -41.79
N ILE A 11 -56.66 -13.82 -40.89
CA ILE A 11 -55.59 -13.61 -39.92
C ILE A 11 -54.26 -13.38 -40.62
N PHE A 12 -53.93 -14.19 -41.63
CA PHE A 12 -52.69 -14.05 -42.38
C PHE A 12 -52.58 -12.70 -43.09
N LEU A 13 -53.68 -12.23 -43.71
CA LEU A 13 -53.73 -10.93 -44.37
C LEU A 13 -53.61 -9.77 -43.37
N VAL A 14 -54.23 -9.88 -42.18
CA VAL A 14 -54.09 -8.86 -41.13
C VAL A 14 -52.64 -8.78 -40.63
N LEU A 15 -51.97 -9.92 -40.44
CA LEU A 15 -50.57 -9.95 -40.01
C LEU A 15 -49.64 -9.35 -41.08
N LEU A 16 -49.84 -9.70 -42.35
CA LEU A 16 -49.13 -9.10 -43.49
C LEU A 16 -49.34 -7.59 -43.55
N PHE A 17 -50.58 -7.13 -43.37
CA PHE A 17 -50.91 -5.71 -43.36
C PHE A 17 -50.25 -4.97 -42.19
N MET A 18 -50.22 -5.57 -40.99
CA MET A 18 -49.54 -4.99 -39.83
C MET A 18 -48.03 -4.89 -40.00
N ILE A 19 -47.38 -5.91 -40.58
CA ILE A 19 -45.95 -5.85 -40.92
C ILE A 19 -45.68 -4.75 -41.97
N SER A 20 -46.59 -4.58 -42.94
CA SER A 20 -46.44 -3.56 -43.99
C SER A 20 -46.61 -2.12 -43.50
N LEU A 21 -47.47 -1.89 -42.51
CA LEU A 21 -47.70 -0.56 -41.92
C LEU A 21 -46.61 -0.17 -40.92
N PHE A 22 -45.97 -1.15 -40.27
CA PHE A 22 -44.98 -0.91 -39.23
C PHE A 22 -43.69 -1.72 -39.47
N PRO A 23 -42.98 -1.50 -40.59
CA PRO A 23 -41.77 -2.26 -40.93
C PRO A 23 -40.67 -2.16 -39.86
N ASN A 24 -40.61 -1.02 -39.17
CA ASN A 24 -39.68 -0.81 -38.07
C ASN A 24 -40.05 -1.62 -36.81
N ALA A 25 -41.33 -1.87 -36.54
CA ALA A 25 -41.75 -2.66 -35.38
C ALA A 25 -41.33 -4.13 -35.51
N PHE A 26 -41.40 -4.69 -36.72
CA PHE A 26 -40.87 -6.02 -37.02
C PHE A 26 -39.35 -6.07 -36.86
N HIS A 27 -38.63 -5.05 -37.34
CA HIS A 27 -37.19 -4.93 -37.11
C HIS A 27 -36.87 -4.90 -35.61
N TYR A 28 -37.56 -4.09 -34.81
CA TYR A 28 -37.34 -4.05 -33.36
C TYR A 28 -37.61 -5.40 -32.68
N LEU A 29 -38.69 -6.11 -33.03
CA LEU A 29 -38.98 -7.43 -32.47
C LEU A 29 -37.95 -8.50 -32.86
N TRP A 30 -37.41 -8.41 -34.09
CA TRP A 30 -36.42 -9.37 -34.61
C TRP A 30 -34.98 -9.04 -34.19
N THR A 31 -34.65 -7.77 -33.99
CA THR A 31 -33.34 -7.31 -33.49
C THR A 31 -33.31 -7.11 -31.99
N LEU A 32 -34.42 -7.37 -31.28
CA LEU A 32 -34.38 -7.50 -29.83
C LEU A 32 -33.32 -8.56 -29.52
N PRO A 33 -32.34 -8.25 -28.65
CA PRO A 33 -31.29 -9.20 -28.37
C PRO A 33 -31.93 -10.24 -27.46
N LEU A 34 -32.45 -11.32 -28.04
CA LEU A 34 -33.00 -12.47 -27.31
C LEU A 34 -32.01 -12.99 -26.27
N GLY A 35 -30.71 -12.69 -26.44
CA GLY A 35 -29.67 -12.88 -25.44
C GLY A 35 -29.98 -12.26 -24.07
N TYR A 36 -30.66 -11.11 -23.96
CA TYR A 36 -31.03 -10.52 -22.66
C TYR A 36 -32.17 -11.26 -21.94
N ILE A 37 -32.93 -12.10 -22.65
CA ILE A 37 -34.03 -12.87 -22.05
C ILE A 37 -33.52 -14.20 -21.48
N PHE A 38 -32.42 -14.73 -22.01
CA PHE A 38 -31.85 -16.02 -21.60
C PHE A 38 -30.46 -15.94 -20.94
N PHE A 39 -29.79 -14.79 -20.94
CA PHE A 39 -28.61 -14.57 -20.10
C PHE A 39 -29.05 -14.08 -18.73
N THR A 40 -29.09 -15.00 -17.77
CA THR A 40 -28.79 -14.58 -16.40
C THR A 40 -27.32 -14.14 -16.39
N PRO A 41 -26.99 -12.90 -15.99
CA PRO A 41 -25.60 -12.57 -15.74
C PRO A 41 -25.06 -13.58 -14.72
N PRO A 42 -23.81 -14.08 -14.89
CA PRO A 42 -23.22 -14.92 -13.85
C PRO A 42 -23.36 -14.16 -12.54
N THR A 43 -23.95 -14.79 -11.53
CA THR A 43 -23.93 -14.24 -10.18
C THR A 43 -22.44 -14.06 -9.86
N PRO A 44 -21.95 -12.85 -9.54
CA PRO A 44 -20.56 -12.69 -9.18
C PRO A 44 -20.33 -13.57 -7.95
N SER A 45 -19.70 -14.73 -8.13
CA SER A 45 -19.21 -15.57 -7.04
C SER A 45 -17.86 -15.07 -6.56
N ASP A 46 -17.66 -13.76 -6.61
CA ASP A 46 -16.44 -13.12 -6.19
C ASP A 46 -16.70 -12.60 -4.79
N SER A 47 -16.12 -13.28 -3.80
CA SER A 47 -15.74 -12.61 -2.56
C SER A 47 -15.00 -11.34 -2.98
N ILE A 48 -15.66 -10.19 -2.92
CA ILE A 48 -15.00 -8.92 -3.25
C ILE A 48 -13.84 -8.80 -2.29
N ALA A 49 -12.61 -8.92 -2.80
CA ALA A 49 -11.42 -8.64 -2.03
C ALA A 49 -11.56 -7.19 -1.55
N THR A 50 -11.93 -7.02 -0.29
CA THR A 50 -12.16 -5.70 0.29
C THR A 50 -10.81 -5.16 0.69
N MET A 51 -10.29 -4.22 -0.11
CA MET A 51 -9.08 -3.51 0.25
C MET A 51 -9.35 -2.71 1.53
N THR A 52 -8.67 -3.08 2.60
CA THR A 52 -8.82 -2.46 3.91
C THR A 52 -7.63 -1.58 4.23
N TRP A 53 -7.87 -0.56 5.06
CA TRP A 53 -6.86 0.33 5.60
C TRP A 53 -6.82 0.20 7.11
N PHE A 54 -5.63 0.12 7.66
CA PHE A 54 -5.38 0.14 9.10
C PHE A 54 -4.23 1.11 9.38
N GLN A 55 -4.34 1.91 10.44
CA GLN A 55 -3.29 2.84 10.82
C GLN A 55 -3.10 2.86 12.34
N LYS A 56 -1.84 2.88 12.78
CA LYS A 56 -1.46 2.88 14.18
C LYS A 56 -0.19 3.70 14.39
N GLN A 57 -0.16 4.49 15.46
CA GLN A 57 1.08 5.14 15.90
C GLN A 57 1.84 4.21 16.85
N ILE A 58 3.15 4.09 16.63
CA ILE A 58 4.08 3.30 17.43
C ILE A 58 5.13 4.26 18.01
N ALA A 59 5.29 4.24 19.34
CA ALA A 59 6.36 4.97 20.01
C ALA A 59 7.57 4.06 20.16
N LEU A 60 8.71 4.49 19.62
CA LEU A 60 9.99 3.80 19.80
C LEU A 60 10.61 4.17 21.16
N PRO A 61 11.38 3.24 21.77
CA PRO A 61 12.12 3.53 22.99
C PRO A 61 13.15 4.64 22.74
N ALA A 62 13.49 5.39 23.80
CA ALA A 62 14.48 6.44 23.69
C ALA A 62 15.86 5.85 23.34
N LYS A 63 16.46 6.29 22.24
CA LYS A 63 17.79 5.88 21.79
C LYS A 63 18.68 7.10 21.55
N SER A 64 19.97 6.92 21.77
CA SER A 64 21.03 7.82 21.33
C SER A 64 21.46 7.43 19.91
N ARG A 65 22.48 8.12 19.37
CA ARG A 65 23.04 7.82 18.06
C ARG A 65 23.33 6.33 17.86
N GLY A 66 22.94 5.81 16.71
CA GLY A 66 23.23 4.45 16.28
C GLY A 66 22.21 3.88 15.29
N SER A 67 22.55 2.72 14.74
CA SER A 67 21.69 1.92 13.87
C SER A 67 21.07 0.76 14.64
N TYR A 68 19.74 0.71 14.74
CA TYR A 68 19.02 -0.28 15.55
C TYR A 68 18.12 -1.15 14.69
N LEU A 69 18.23 -2.47 14.85
CA LEU A 69 17.27 -3.40 14.28
C LEU A 69 15.98 -3.38 15.11
N ILE A 70 14.86 -3.02 14.48
CA ILE A 70 13.55 -2.85 15.14
C ILE A 70 12.45 -3.74 14.55
N THR A 71 12.79 -4.70 13.67
CA THR A 71 11.82 -5.59 13.03
C THR A 71 10.86 -6.24 14.03
N ASP A 72 11.41 -6.86 15.10
CA ASP A 72 10.59 -7.56 16.10
C ASP A 72 9.71 -6.61 16.90
N GLN A 73 10.21 -5.40 17.18
CA GLN A 73 9.43 -4.36 17.87
C GLN A 73 8.23 -3.92 17.01
N ILE A 74 8.43 -3.76 15.70
CA ILE A 74 7.37 -3.39 14.76
C ILE A 74 6.35 -4.53 14.63
N VAL A 75 6.80 -5.77 14.40
CA VAL A 75 5.91 -6.92 14.24
C VAL A 75 5.10 -7.17 15.53
N SER A 76 5.75 -7.08 16.70
CA SER A 76 5.05 -7.20 17.98
C SER A 76 4.04 -6.08 18.21
N ALA A 77 4.30 -4.87 17.69
CA ALA A 77 3.39 -3.74 17.81
C ALA A 77 2.24 -3.78 16.78
N LEU A 78 2.34 -4.61 15.74
CA LEU A 78 1.38 -4.72 14.64
C LEU A 78 0.90 -6.17 14.43
N PRO A 79 0.23 -6.80 15.42
CA PRO A 79 -0.35 -8.13 15.24
C PRO A 79 -1.36 -8.17 14.07
N GLU A 80 -1.95 -7.03 13.70
CA GLU A 80 -2.92 -6.89 12.62
C GLU A 80 -2.35 -7.32 11.25
N ILE A 81 -1.02 -7.33 11.06
CA ILE A 81 -0.38 -7.85 9.85
C ILE A 81 -0.85 -9.28 9.53
N GLN A 82 -1.10 -10.10 10.57
CA GLN A 82 -1.54 -11.49 10.42
C GLN A 82 -2.91 -11.63 9.74
N GLU A 83 -3.73 -10.58 9.75
CA GLU A 83 -5.04 -10.58 9.09
C GLU A 83 -4.94 -10.39 7.57
N TYR A 84 -3.79 -9.94 7.06
CA TYR A 84 -3.62 -9.58 5.65
C TYR A 84 -3.00 -10.73 4.84
N LYS A 85 -3.68 -11.13 3.77
CA LYS A 85 -3.17 -12.10 2.80
C LYS A 85 -2.15 -11.44 1.85
N VAL A 86 -2.46 -10.24 1.38
CA VAL A 86 -1.58 -9.42 0.53
C VAL A 86 -1.76 -7.97 0.93
N GLY A 87 -0.66 -7.22 1.07
CA GLY A 87 -0.74 -5.80 1.36
C GLY A 87 0.60 -5.09 1.33
N LEU A 88 0.59 -3.85 1.77
CA LEU A 88 1.75 -3.00 1.98
C LEU A 88 1.69 -2.44 3.40
N LEU A 89 2.79 -2.55 4.13
CA LEU A 89 3.05 -1.81 5.36
C LEU A 89 3.92 -0.61 5.01
N ASN A 90 3.38 0.60 5.15
CA ASN A 90 4.18 1.82 5.19
C ASN A 90 4.51 2.19 6.64
N LEU A 91 5.77 2.47 6.92
CA LEU A 91 6.25 3.02 8.17
C LEU A 91 6.80 4.41 7.90
N PHE A 92 6.24 5.42 8.55
CA PHE A 92 6.67 6.82 8.42
C PHE A 92 7.09 7.37 9.78
N VAL A 93 8.36 7.76 9.93
CA VAL A 93 8.84 8.40 11.15
C VAL A 93 8.49 9.88 11.15
N GLN A 94 7.86 10.37 12.23
CA GLN A 94 7.40 11.76 12.35
C GLN A 94 8.49 12.70 12.87
N HIS A 95 9.71 12.58 12.33
CA HIS A 95 10.91 13.26 12.83
C HIS A 95 11.86 13.55 11.67
N THR A 96 12.66 14.61 11.80
CA THR A 96 13.56 15.11 10.74
C THR A 96 15.04 14.94 11.05
N SER A 97 15.37 14.34 12.20
CA SER A 97 16.74 14.09 12.68
C SER A 97 17.02 12.60 12.96
N CYS A 98 16.18 11.73 12.40
CA CYS A 98 16.36 10.28 12.38
C CYS A 98 15.76 9.71 11.07
N ALA A 99 15.98 8.43 10.79
CA ALA A 99 15.48 7.79 9.57
C ALA A 99 15.06 6.33 9.78
N LEU A 100 14.36 5.80 8.77
CA LEU A 100 14.05 4.38 8.65
C LEU A 100 14.72 3.83 7.40
N SER A 101 15.22 2.60 7.48
CA SER A 101 15.84 1.91 6.34
C SER A 101 15.55 0.41 6.38
N LEU A 102 15.81 -0.28 5.27
CA LEU A 102 15.80 -1.73 5.17
C LEU A 102 17.21 -2.20 4.83
N ASN A 103 17.84 -2.96 5.72
CA ASN A 103 19.21 -3.43 5.52
C ASN A 103 19.46 -4.73 6.31
N GLU A 104 20.71 -5.17 6.40
CA GLU A 104 21.09 -6.46 6.98
C GLU A 104 20.57 -6.66 8.42
N ASN A 105 20.00 -7.83 8.74
CA ASN A 105 19.44 -8.12 10.05
C ASN A 105 20.28 -9.07 10.91
N TRP A 106 21.50 -9.40 10.49
CA TRP A 106 22.32 -10.44 11.11
C TRP A 106 23.57 -9.88 11.78
N ASP A 107 24.49 -9.31 11.01
CA ASP A 107 25.76 -8.83 11.54
C ASP A 107 25.61 -7.47 12.24
N GLU A 108 26.18 -7.35 13.44
CA GLU A 108 26.22 -6.08 14.16
C GLU A 108 27.29 -5.12 13.63
N ASP A 109 28.34 -5.64 13.00
CA ASP A 109 29.40 -4.83 12.39
C ASP A 109 28.83 -4.01 11.22
N VAL A 110 27.90 -4.58 10.44
CA VAL A 110 27.20 -3.86 9.35
C VAL A 110 26.43 -2.64 9.88
N ARG A 111 25.87 -2.72 11.10
CA ARG A 111 25.18 -1.59 11.75
C ARG A 111 26.17 -0.54 12.25
N ALA A 112 27.31 -0.96 12.80
CA ALA A 112 28.37 -0.08 13.28
C ALA A 112 29.04 0.66 12.10
N ASP A 113 29.44 -0.07 11.06
CA ASP A 113 30.06 0.48 9.84
C ASP A 113 29.15 1.46 9.13
N MET A 114 27.83 1.20 9.10
CA MET A 114 26.87 2.14 8.53
C MET A 114 26.79 3.43 9.35
N SER A 115 26.80 3.35 10.69
CA SER A 115 26.84 4.54 11.54
C SER A 115 28.12 5.36 11.29
N ASP A 116 29.26 4.70 11.23
CA ASP A 116 30.55 5.31 10.92
C ASP A 116 30.58 5.95 9.52
N ALA A 117 30.03 5.27 8.51
CA ALA A 117 29.94 5.78 7.15
C ALA A 117 29.08 7.04 7.08
N LEU A 118 27.93 7.06 7.77
CA LEU A 118 27.06 8.22 7.84
C LEU A 118 27.74 9.42 8.54
N ASP A 119 28.51 9.17 9.60
CA ASP A 119 29.30 10.20 10.28
C ASP A 119 30.38 10.79 9.37
N ARG A 120 30.93 10.01 8.43
CA ARG A 120 31.85 10.53 7.40
C ARG A 120 31.13 11.30 6.28
N ILE A 121 29.91 10.90 5.92
CA ILE A 121 29.10 11.56 4.88
C ILE A 121 28.61 12.94 5.33
N ALA A 122 28.17 13.05 6.58
CA ALA A 122 27.71 14.28 7.20
C ALA A 122 28.39 14.46 8.57
N PRO A 123 29.65 14.94 8.58
CA PRO A 123 30.43 15.12 9.79
C PRO A 123 29.96 16.33 10.60
N GLU A 124 30.12 16.30 11.93
CA GLU A 124 29.72 17.40 12.81
C GLU A 124 30.63 18.63 12.68
N ALA A 125 31.92 18.41 12.42
CA ALA A 125 32.94 19.43 12.34
C ALA A 125 33.93 19.14 11.21
N GLY A 126 34.63 20.19 10.76
CA GLY A 126 35.70 20.09 9.78
C GLY A 126 36.94 19.43 10.36
N VAL A 127 37.94 19.23 9.49
CA VAL A 127 39.18 18.48 9.83
C VAL A 127 39.96 19.14 10.97
N LYS A 128 39.80 20.46 11.18
CA LYS A 128 40.46 21.20 12.26
C LYS A 128 39.51 21.52 13.42
N GLY A 129 38.32 20.92 13.45
CA GLY A 129 37.29 21.18 14.47
C GLY A 129 36.45 22.43 14.21
N GLU A 130 36.54 23.04 13.04
CA GLU A 130 35.72 24.19 12.64
C GLU A 130 34.25 23.79 12.38
N ALA A 131 33.31 24.69 12.66
CA ALA A 131 31.91 24.46 12.37
C ALA A 131 31.67 24.41 10.85
N LEU A 132 30.97 23.36 10.39
CA LEU A 132 30.65 23.17 8.96
C LEU A 132 29.31 23.79 8.55
N TYR A 133 28.38 23.89 9.51
CA TYR A 133 26.99 24.21 9.24
C TYR A 133 26.54 25.46 9.98
N ARG A 134 25.56 26.14 9.40
CA ARG A 134 24.91 27.32 9.99
C ARG A 134 23.84 26.98 11.02
N HIS A 135 23.35 25.76 11.03
CA HIS A 135 22.28 25.31 11.90
C HIS A 135 22.85 24.37 12.96
N ASP A 136 22.86 24.84 14.20
CA ASP A 136 23.44 24.15 15.37
C ASP A 136 22.64 24.48 16.64
N ALA A 137 21.38 24.89 16.47
CA ALA A 137 20.53 25.39 17.56
C ALA A 137 20.36 24.37 18.68
N GLU A 138 20.41 23.08 18.36
CA GLU A 138 20.36 21.98 19.32
C GLU A 138 21.70 21.24 19.49
N GLY A 139 22.82 21.84 19.07
CA GLY A 139 24.17 21.31 19.20
C GLY A 139 24.86 20.98 17.87
N PRO A 140 26.13 20.53 17.93
CA PRO A 140 26.95 20.29 16.72
C PRO A 140 26.44 19.15 15.83
N ASP A 141 25.62 18.24 16.37
CA ASP A 141 25.04 17.11 15.64
C ASP A 141 23.66 17.39 15.03
N ASP A 142 23.14 18.62 15.18
CA ASP A 142 21.80 19.00 14.74
C ASP A 142 21.66 18.99 13.20
N MET A 143 22.38 19.85 12.50
CA MET A 143 22.37 19.84 11.03
C MET A 143 22.87 18.51 10.42
N PRO A 144 23.94 17.86 10.92
CA PRO A 144 24.34 16.53 10.45
C PRO A 144 23.19 15.52 10.49
N ALA A 145 22.40 15.50 11.56
CA ALA A 145 21.26 14.61 11.69
C ALA A 145 20.16 14.90 10.65
N HIS A 146 19.90 16.16 10.35
CA HIS A 146 18.98 16.56 9.28
C HIS A 146 19.47 16.12 7.89
N ILE A 147 20.77 16.26 7.61
CA ILE A 147 21.36 15.81 6.34
C ILE A 147 21.21 14.29 6.20
N LYS A 148 21.62 13.52 7.22
CA LYS A 148 21.50 12.06 7.23
C LYS A 148 20.04 11.61 7.07
N SER A 149 19.11 12.26 7.76
CA SER A 149 17.67 11.98 7.65
C SER A 149 17.14 12.24 6.23
N ALA A 150 17.52 13.37 5.61
CA ALA A 150 17.10 13.70 4.25
C ALA A 150 17.69 12.73 3.20
N LEU A 151 18.92 12.25 3.41
CA LEU A 151 19.57 11.29 2.49
C LEU A 151 18.97 9.88 2.57
N ILE A 152 18.66 9.40 3.78
CA ILE A 152 18.09 8.05 3.96
C ILE A 152 16.58 8.05 3.71
N GLY A 153 15.87 9.06 4.21
CA GLY A 153 14.42 9.18 4.10
C GLY A 153 13.67 8.84 5.39
N ALA A 154 12.46 9.39 5.49
CA ALA A 154 11.60 9.25 6.66
C ALA A 154 10.70 8.01 6.63
N SER A 155 10.71 7.22 5.56
CA SER A 155 9.80 6.09 5.43
C SER A 155 10.36 4.90 4.68
N VAL A 156 9.79 3.74 5.01
CA VAL A 156 9.97 2.49 4.28
C VAL A 156 8.61 1.88 4.00
N THR A 157 8.46 1.23 2.85
CA THR A 157 7.26 0.49 2.47
C THR A 157 7.64 -0.96 2.22
N ILE A 158 6.97 -1.88 2.92
CA ILE A 158 7.32 -3.30 2.98
C ILE A 158 6.10 -4.11 2.54
N PRO A 159 6.23 -5.04 1.58
CA PRO A 159 5.12 -5.91 1.21
C PRO A 159 4.73 -6.86 2.33
N ILE A 160 3.44 -7.14 2.45
CA ILE A 160 2.86 -8.16 3.31
C ILE A 160 2.40 -9.31 2.42
N LYS A 161 2.73 -10.54 2.82
CA LYS A 161 2.29 -11.76 2.18
C LYS A 161 1.97 -12.81 3.23
N ASP A 162 0.76 -13.36 3.19
CA ASP A 162 0.30 -14.45 4.05
C ASP A 162 0.56 -14.17 5.54
N GLY A 163 0.13 -13.00 6.01
CA GLY A 163 0.22 -12.63 7.43
C GLY A 163 1.61 -12.25 7.94
N ARG A 164 2.60 -12.07 7.06
CA ARG A 164 3.99 -11.72 7.42
C ARG A 164 4.56 -10.65 6.49
N LEU A 165 5.57 -9.95 6.99
CA LEU A 165 6.41 -9.09 6.16
C LEU A 165 7.17 -9.95 5.14
N ALA A 166 7.09 -9.60 3.86
CA ALA A 166 7.75 -10.29 2.77
C ALA A 166 9.15 -9.71 2.51
N THR A 167 9.97 -9.65 3.55
CA THR A 167 11.37 -9.20 3.46
C THR A 167 12.27 -10.32 2.92
N GLY A 168 13.44 -9.96 2.39
CA GLY A 168 14.50 -10.92 2.11
C GLY A 168 15.04 -11.57 3.40
N THR A 169 15.71 -12.71 3.29
CA THR A 169 16.28 -13.46 4.44
C THR A 169 17.11 -12.58 5.36
N TRP A 170 17.95 -11.75 4.75
CA TRP A 170 18.86 -10.85 5.47
C TRP A 170 18.29 -9.46 5.67
N GLN A 171 17.05 -9.18 5.29
CA GLN A 171 16.51 -7.82 5.32
C GLN A 171 15.67 -7.59 6.57
N GLY A 172 16.00 -6.53 7.31
CA GLY A 172 15.30 -6.10 8.50
C GLY A 172 15.04 -4.59 8.52
N ILE A 173 14.11 -4.17 9.37
CA ILE A 173 13.73 -2.77 9.56
C ILE A 173 14.71 -2.12 10.51
N TRP A 174 15.39 -1.09 10.03
CA TRP A 174 16.34 -0.31 10.81
C TRP A 174 15.74 1.02 11.23
N TYR A 175 15.98 1.39 12.49
CA TYR A 175 15.81 2.73 13.01
C TYR A 175 17.20 3.36 13.19
N LEU A 176 17.44 4.44 12.46
CA LEU A 176 18.69 5.18 12.49
C LEU A 176 18.49 6.45 13.32
N GLU A 177 19.07 6.49 14.51
CA GLU A 177 19.13 7.70 15.33
C GLU A 177 20.45 8.42 15.07
N PHE A 178 20.39 9.71 14.78
CA PHE A 178 21.57 10.50 14.44
C PHE A 178 22.00 11.43 15.57
N ARG A 179 21.10 11.76 16.50
CA ARG A 179 21.38 12.65 17.63
C ARG A 179 22.04 11.88 18.78
N THR A 180 23.02 12.50 19.41
CA THR A 180 23.78 11.93 20.54
C THR A 180 22.91 11.84 21.79
N SER A 181 22.10 12.88 22.04
CA SER A 181 21.09 12.87 23.09
C SER A 181 20.04 11.80 22.83
N LYS A 182 19.48 11.24 23.90
CA LYS A 182 18.42 10.23 23.76
C LYS A 182 17.11 10.89 23.36
N HIS A 183 16.53 10.48 22.23
CA HIS A 183 15.22 10.94 21.77
C HIS A 183 14.21 9.81 21.69
N ARG A 184 12.96 10.10 22.05
CA ARG A 184 11.82 9.23 21.75
C ARG A 184 11.30 9.58 20.37
N ARG A 185 11.10 8.57 19.52
CA ARG A 185 10.61 8.76 18.15
C ARG A 185 9.24 8.10 17.97
N ASN A 186 8.44 8.65 17.06
CA ASN A 186 7.10 8.15 16.75
C ASN A 186 7.07 7.73 15.28
N ILE A 187 6.45 6.59 15.02
CA ILE A 187 6.21 6.05 13.68
C ILE A 187 4.72 5.94 13.46
N ILE A 188 4.23 6.38 12.30
CA ILE A 188 2.92 6.02 11.79
C ILE A 188 3.09 4.78 10.93
N ALA A 189 2.47 3.68 11.35
CA ALA A 189 2.33 2.46 10.59
C ALA A 189 0.98 2.48 9.88
N THR A 190 0.99 2.37 8.55
CA THR A 190 -0.22 2.25 7.74
C THR A 190 -0.17 0.94 6.97
N ILE A 191 -1.17 0.08 7.14
CA ILE A 191 -1.35 -1.15 6.39
C ILE A 191 -2.47 -0.93 5.39
N GLN A 192 -2.21 -1.27 4.14
CA GLN A 192 -3.20 -1.27 3.06
C GLN A 192 -3.16 -2.62 2.35
N GLY A 193 -4.29 -3.30 2.23
CA GLY A 193 -4.33 -4.57 1.52
C GLY A 193 -5.59 -5.39 1.75
N ASP A 194 -5.58 -6.59 1.21
CA ASP A 194 -6.67 -7.55 1.28
C ASP A 194 -6.49 -8.47 2.48
N LYS A 195 -7.53 -8.53 3.31
CA LYS A 195 -7.56 -9.48 4.43
C LYS A 195 -7.82 -10.90 3.91
N GLY A 196 -7.19 -11.88 4.54
CA GLY A 196 -7.49 -13.29 4.29
C GLY A 196 -8.82 -13.69 4.93
N GLU A 197 -9.48 -14.69 4.37
CA GLU A 197 -10.56 -15.38 5.10
C GLU A 197 -9.96 -15.98 6.37
N LYS A 198 -10.53 -15.66 7.53
CA LYS A 198 -10.12 -16.28 8.79
C LYS A 198 -10.41 -17.78 8.68
N ALA A 199 -9.35 -18.61 8.73
CA ALA A 199 -9.48 -20.05 8.87
C ALA A 199 -10.16 -20.42 10.20
#